data_AF-A0A7D5QWT1-F1
#
_entry.id   AF-A0A7D5QWT1-F1
#
_cell.length_a   1.000
_cell.length_b   1.000
_cell.length_c   1.000
_cell.angle_alpha   90.00
_cell.angle_beta   90.00
_cell.angle_gamma   90.00
#
_symmetry.space_group_name_H-M   'P 1'
#
loop_
_entity.id
_entity.type
_entity.pdbx_description
1 polymer ?
#
loop_
_entity_poly.entity_id
_entity_poly.type
_entity_poly.pdbx_seq_one_letter_code
_entity_poly.pdbx_strand_id
1 'polypeptide(L)'
;MSSELRLKKLRGSGGYVMATVTDEQQMKGNLGGPDLFLAPIGRLDADKITKHFCNTCEKEFEGPPKIEFENPNEEVAENLILAERGQYICNSCNASIAEYRDFKKEDEAGEVGSAKPLEPQVQNAPQPEVAPQQVSEVAATPETVTQPGPATSVTSIEGKMVFDENANKIGTAKQVGIDSTQSMVLVITKEDGTEGSIPWNSIKKIGEVVLLGSPEAAPQPGKCSSCGFVNKEGSKFCEECGNKI
;
A
#
# COMPACT_ATOMS: atom_id res chain seq x y z
N MET A 1 -20.44 -0.17 -34.59
CA MET A 1 -19.87 0.79 -33.62
C MET A 1 -18.37 0.76 -33.86
N SER A 2 -17.81 1.76 -34.56
CA SER A 2 -16.37 1.81 -34.77
C SER A 2 -15.72 2.11 -33.42
N SER A 3 -14.97 1.16 -32.88
CA SER A 3 -14.11 1.38 -31.71
C SER A 3 -13.02 2.37 -32.13
N GLU A 4 -13.28 3.66 -31.90
CA GLU A 4 -12.36 4.71 -32.34
C GLU A 4 -11.10 4.68 -31.47
N LEU A 5 -10.07 4.07 -32.04
CA LEU A 5 -8.76 3.92 -31.43
C LEU A 5 -8.07 5.29 -31.34
N ARG A 6 -7.92 5.83 -30.14
CA ARG A 6 -7.30 7.14 -29.91
C ARG A 6 -6.03 7.00 -29.08
N LEU A 7 -4.96 7.66 -29.52
CA LEU A 7 -3.72 7.75 -28.74
C LEU A 7 -3.96 8.60 -27.49
N LYS A 8 -3.75 8.01 -26.32
CA LYS A 8 -3.95 8.66 -25.02
C LYS A 8 -2.75 8.45 -24.12
N LYS A 9 -2.54 9.42 -23.23
CA LYS A 9 -1.56 9.34 -22.16
C LYS A 9 -2.20 8.65 -20.97
N LEU A 10 -1.63 7.52 -20.58
CA LEU A 10 -2.07 6.75 -19.43
C LEU A 10 -1.04 6.86 -18.32
N ARG A 11 -1.46 7.38 -17.17
CA ARG A 11 -0.59 7.60 -16.01
C ARG A 11 -0.48 6.33 -15.18
N GLY A 12 0.73 6.08 -14.70
CA GLY A 12 1.05 5.07 -13.69
C GLY A 12 1.77 5.71 -12.50
N SER A 13 1.99 4.93 -11.44
CA SER A 13 2.69 5.39 -10.23
C SER A 13 4.16 5.75 -10.52
N GLY A 14 4.82 5.01 -11.41
CA GLY A 14 6.23 5.19 -11.76
C GLY A 14 6.46 5.87 -13.11
N GLY A 15 5.43 6.40 -13.76
CA GLY A 15 5.60 6.97 -15.09
C GLY A 15 4.31 7.14 -15.87
N TYR A 16 4.40 7.15 -17.20
CA TYR A 16 3.22 7.14 -18.06
C TYR A 16 3.51 6.37 -19.34
N VAL A 17 2.46 5.89 -19.99
CA VAL A 17 2.54 5.19 -21.27
C VAL A 17 1.62 5.89 -22.25
N MET A 18 2.12 6.08 -23.47
CA MET A 18 1.33 6.55 -24.60
C MET A 18 0.84 5.33 -25.35
N ALA A 19 -0.47 5.08 -25.30
CA ALA A 19 -1.06 3.91 -25.91
C ALA A 19 -2.37 4.26 -26.62
N THR A 20 -2.69 3.48 -27.63
CA THR A 20 -3.95 3.59 -28.35
C THR A 20 -5.01 2.79 -27.60
N VAL A 21 -6.05 3.48 -27.12
CA VAL A 21 -7.10 2.90 -26.28
C VAL A 21 -8.47 3.02 -26.94
N THR A 22 -9.36 2.08 -26.62
CA THR A 22 -10.79 2.14 -27.02
C THR A 22 -11.60 3.04 -26.07
N ASP A 23 -12.84 3.36 -26.45
CA ASP A 23 -13.75 4.14 -25.61
C ASP A 23 -14.07 3.42 -24.29
N GLU A 24 -14.25 2.09 -24.28
CA GLU A 24 -14.47 1.35 -23.02
C GLU A 24 -13.24 1.42 -22.10
N GLN A 25 -12.05 1.27 -22.66
CA GLN A 25 -10.80 1.40 -21.90
C GLN A 25 -10.63 2.82 -21.36
N GLN A 26 -10.96 3.84 -22.15
CA GLN A 26 -10.93 5.22 -21.70
C GLN A 26 -11.91 5.48 -20.54
N MET A 27 -13.12 4.94 -20.60
CA MET A 27 -14.08 5.04 -19.52
C MET A 27 -13.58 4.36 -18.25
N LYS A 28 -13.00 3.16 -18.35
CA LYS A 28 -12.36 2.47 -17.20
C LYS A 28 -11.18 3.28 -16.63
N GLY A 29 -10.37 3.87 -17.51
CA GLY A 29 -9.22 4.69 -17.17
C GLY A 29 -9.53 5.99 -16.42
N ASN A 30 -10.75 6.50 -16.55
CA ASN A 30 -11.15 7.79 -16.01
C ASN A 30 -11.67 7.64 -14.58
N LEU A 31 -10.85 8.04 -13.61
CA LEU A 31 -11.19 8.03 -12.18
C LEU A 31 -11.83 9.35 -11.70
N GLY A 32 -12.46 10.11 -12.60
CA GLY A 32 -13.09 11.40 -12.29
C GLY A 32 -12.15 12.61 -12.35
N GLY A 33 -10.97 12.45 -12.97
CA GLY A 33 -9.96 13.49 -13.14
C GLY A 33 -9.64 13.77 -14.61
N PRO A 34 -8.75 14.74 -14.90
CA PRO A 34 -8.29 15.02 -16.26
C PRO A 34 -7.35 13.94 -16.81
N ASP A 35 -6.73 13.15 -15.93
CA ASP A 35 -5.78 12.09 -16.28
C ASP A 35 -6.46 10.73 -16.39
N LEU A 36 -6.03 9.93 -17.38
CA LEU A 36 -6.38 8.52 -17.50
C LEU A 36 -5.32 7.67 -16.81
N PHE A 37 -5.73 6.60 -16.12
CA PHE A 37 -4.83 5.72 -15.39
C PHE A 37 -4.75 4.33 -16.02
N LEU A 38 -3.55 3.72 -16.00
CA LEU A 38 -3.37 2.33 -16.47
C LEU A 38 -3.99 1.30 -15.55
N ALA A 39 -3.99 1.55 -14.24
CA ALA A 39 -4.42 0.58 -13.23
C ALA A 39 -5.83 0.01 -13.48
N PRO A 40 -6.88 0.82 -13.74
CA PRO A 40 -8.22 0.31 -14.02
C PRO A 40 -8.45 -0.14 -15.48
N ILE A 41 -7.55 0.20 -16.41
CA ILE A 41 -7.65 -0.22 -17.82
C ILE A 41 -7.25 -1.69 -17.97
N GLY A 42 -6.25 -2.12 -17.21
CA GLY A 42 -5.74 -3.48 -17.27
C GLY A 42 -4.57 -3.65 -18.24
N ARG A 43 -4.46 -4.86 -18.80
CA ARG A 43 -3.42 -5.23 -19.77
C ARG A 43 -3.62 -4.51 -21.10
N LEU A 44 -2.57 -3.87 -21.58
CA LEU A 44 -2.48 -3.33 -22.92
C LEU A 44 -1.47 -4.14 -23.72
N ASP A 45 -1.83 -4.46 -24.95
CA ASP A 45 -0.92 -5.11 -25.89
C ASP A 45 0.27 -4.20 -26.20
N ALA A 46 1.46 -4.79 -26.30
CA ALA A 46 2.69 -4.07 -26.58
C ALA A 46 2.60 -3.27 -27.89
N ASP A 47 1.85 -3.77 -28.88
CA ASP A 47 1.63 -3.11 -30.18
C ASP A 47 0.80 -1.83 -30.07
N LYS A 48 -0.04 -1.71 -29.04
CA LYS A 48 -0.86 -0.51 -28.80
C LYS A 48 -0.04 0.61 -28.16
N ILE A 49 1.12 0.29 -27.59
CA ILE A 49 1.97 1.22 -26.86
C ILE A 49 3.02 1.79 -27.82
N THR A 50 2.96 3.10 -28.07
CA THR A 50 3.93 3.77 -28.93
C THR A 50 5.16 4.22 -28.16
N LYS A 51 4.97 4.69 -26.91
CA LYS A 51 6.03 5.28 -26.08
C LYS A 51 5.76 5.07 -24.60
N HIS A 52 6.80 5.11 -23.79
CA HIS A 52 6.66 5.15 -22.34
C HIS A 52 7.68 6.09 -21.70
N PHE A 53 7.30 6.64 -20.56
CA PHE A 53 8.15 7.48 -19.74
C PHE A 53 8.32 6.82 -18.37
N CYS A 54 9.56 6.75 -17.90
CA CYS A 54 9.88 6.26 -16.57
C CYS A 54 10.31 7.42 -15.68
N ASN A 55 9.63 7.59 -14.53
CA ASN A 55 10.00 8.61 -13.53
C ASN A 55 11.38 8.31 -12.92
N THR A 56 11.77 7.05 -12.76
CA THR A 56 13.10 6.69 -12.20
C THR A 56 14.25 7.07 -13.14
N CYS A 57 14.05 6.94 -14.45
CA CYS A 57 15.04 7.37 -15.44
C CYS A 57 14.90 8.85 -15.83
N GLU A 58 13.79 9.48 -15.45
CA GLU A 58 13.35 10.79 -15.95
C GLU A 58 13.46 10.91 -17.48
N LYS A 59 13.20 9.81 -18.18
CA LYS A 59 13.46 9.68 -19.62
C LYS A 59 12.26 9.05 -20.33
N GLU A 60 12.01 9.56 -21.53
CA GLU A 60 11.07 8.97 -22.49
C GLU A 60 11.81 7.94 -23.36
N PHE A 61 11.17 6.79 -23.53
CA PHE A 61 11.63 5.68 -24.33
C PHE A 61 10.61 5.39 -25.44
N GLU A 62 11.11 5.12 -26.63
CA GLU A 62 10.27 4.72 -27.76
C GLU A 62 9.99 3.22 -27.70
N GLY A 63 8.73 2.84 -27.91
CA GLY A 63 8.25 1.46 -27.83
C GLY A 63 7.64 1.08 -26.47
N PRO A 64 7.19 -0.18 -26.34
CA PRO A 64 6.55 -0.69 -25.14
C PRO A 64 7.55 -0.98 -24.00
N PRO A 65 7.15 -0.77 -22.74
CA PRO A 65 7.88 -1.28 -21.58
C PRO A 65 7.74 -2.83 -21.50
N LYS A 66 8.59 -3.49 -20.73
CA LYS A 66 8.46 -4.93 -20.45
C LYS A 66 7.18 -5.15 -19.63
N ILE A 67 6.30 -6.04 -20.08
CA ILE A 67 5.07 -6.38 -19.36
C ILE A 67 5.23 -7.77 -18.77
N GLU A 68 5.25 -7.87 -17.44
CA GLU A 68 5.21 -9.14 -16.71
C GLU A 68 3.82 -9.28 -16.08
N PHE A 69 3.18 -10.44 -16.25
CA PHE A 69 1.85 -10.71 -15.70
C PHE A 69 1.81 -12.07 -15.05
N GLU A 70 0.98 -12.19 -14.03
CA GLU A 70 0.73 -13.39 -13.25
C GLU A 70 -0.79 -13.57 -13.12
N ASN A 71 -1.26 -14.82 -13.20
CA ASN A 71 -2.68 -15.16 -13.14
C ASN A 71 -2.99 -15.90 -11.82
N PRO A 72 -3.10 -15.18 -10.69
CA PRO A 72 -3.31 -15.82 -9.39
C PRO A 72 -4.67 -16.50 -9.27
N ASN A 73 -5.71 -16.03 -9.97
CA ASN A 73 -7.09 -16.55 -9.88
C ASN A 73 -7.54 -16.71 -8.41
N GLU A 74 -7.29 -15.70 -7.59
CA GLU A 74 -7.57 -15.72 -6.15
C GLU A 74 -8.86 -14.96 -5.84
N GLU A 75 -9.72 -15.52 -5.00
CA GLU A 75 -10.94 -14.87 -4.50
C GLU A 75 -10.56 -13.79 -3.48
N VAL A 76 -10.67 -12.52 -3.88
CA VAL A 76 -10.33 -11.38 -3.02
C VAL A 76 -11.51 -10.90 -2.17
N ALA A 77 -12.75 -11.20 -2.60
CA ALA A 77 -13.98 -10.92 -1.88
C ALA A 77 -15.10 -11.86 -2.36
N GLU A 78 -16.23 -11.89 -1.65
CA GLU A 78 -17.40 -12.67 -2.04
C GLU A 78 -17.82 -12.34 -3.49
N ASN A 79 -17.69 -13.31 -4.41
CA ASN A 79 -17.96 -13.20 -5.85
C ASN A 79 -17.00 -12.29 -6.65
N LEU A 80 -15.80 -11.96 -6.15
CA LEU A 80 -14.80 -11.17 -6.88
C LEU A 80 -13.44 -11.90 -6.89
N ILE A 81 -13.01 -12.30 -8.08
CA ILE A 81 -11.75 -13.02 -8.31
C ILE A 81 -10.74 -12.06 -8.94
N LEU A 82 -9.53 -11.99 -8.39
CA LEU A 82 -8.37 -11.38 -9.05
C LEU A 82 -7.84 -12.36 -10.10
N ALA A 83 -8.29 -12.19 -11.34
CA ALA A 83 -7.96 -13.08 -12.45
C ALA A 83 -6.53 -12.85 -12.98
N GLU A 84 -6.08 -11.60 -12.99
CA GLU A 84 -4.75 -11.25 -13.48
C GLU A 84 -4.18 -10.06 -12.73
N ARG A 85 -2.88 -10.10 -12.45
CA ARG A 85 -2.10 -8.95 -12.02
C ARG A 85 -0.94 -8.82 -13.00
N GLY A 86 -0.66 -7.61 -13.46
CA GLY A 86 0.53 -7.38 -14.25
C GLY A 86 1.21 -6.07 -13.93
N GLN A 87 2.49 -6.02 -14.26
CA GLN A 87 3.37 -4.90 -14.02
C GLN A 87 4.06 -4.47 -15.32
N TYR A 88 4.02 -3.18 -15.59
CA TYR A 88 4.77 -2.54 -16.66
C TYR A 88 6.11 -2.10 -16.09
N ILE A 89 7.21 -2.62 -16.64
CA ILE A 89 8.56 -2.49 -16.14
C ILE A 89 9.41 -1.75 -17.18
N CYS A 90 10.19 -0.77 -16.73
CA CYS A 90 11.11 -0.03 -17.59
C CYS A 90 12.24 -0.95 -18.09
N ASN A 91 12.53 -0.92 -19.39
CA ASN A 91 13.56 -1.75 -20.01
C ASN A 91 14.99 -1.35 -19.61
N SER A 92 15.20 -0.09 -19.19
CA SER A 92 16.54 0.42 -18.89
C SER A 92 16.95 0.32 -17.43
N CYS A 93 16.01 0.46 -16.49
CA CYS A 93 16.29 0.45 -15.05
C CYS A 93 15.52 -0.62 -14.27
N ASN A 94 14.68 -1.41 -14.95
CA ASN A 94 13.83 -2.43 -14.34
C ASN A 94 12.88 -1.91 -13.24
N ALA A 95 12.65 -0.59 -13.18
CA ALA A 95 11.68 0.00 -12.27
C ALA A 95 10.25 -0.20 -12.78
N SER A 96 9.31 -0.43 -11.87
CA SER A 96 7.89 -0.54 -12.17
C SER A 96 7.29 0.83 -12.53
N ILE A 97 6.76 0.96 -13.74
CA ILE A 97 6.08 2.15 -14.27
C ILE A 97 4.61 2.17 -13.84
N ALA A 98 3.94 1.03 -13.88
CA ALA A 98 2.55 0.87 -13.48
C ALA A 98 2.27 -0.59 -13.07
N GLU A 99 1.31 -0.79 -12.18
CA GLU A 99 0.70 -2.09 -11.89
C GLU A 99 -0.78 -2.01 -12.29
N TYR A 100 -1.30 -3.11 -12.85
CA TYR A 100 -2.72 -3.28 -13.12
C TYR A 100 -3.23 -4.58 -12.48
N ARG A 101 -4.53 -4.59 -12.20
CA ARG A 101 -5.24 -5.73 -11.62
C ARG A 101 -6.54 -5.92 -12.38
N ASP A 102 -6.77 -7.12 -12.87
CA ASP A 102 -8.00 -7.51 -13.57
C ASP A 102 -8.83 -8.37 -12.62
N PHE A 103 -10.01 -7.86 -12.30
CA PHE A 103 -10.97 -8.55 -11.44
C PHE A 103 -12.10 -9.10 -12.30
N LYS A 104 -12.38 -10.40 -12.16
CA LYS A 104 -13.55 -11.05 -12.73
C LYS A 104 -14.56 -11.30 -11.64
N LYS A 105 -15.81 -10.93 -11.90
CA LYS A 105 -16.94 -11.31 -11.07
C LYS A 105 -17.48 -12.64 -11.58
N GLU A 106 -17.75 -13.60 -10.71
CA GLU A 106 -18.30 -14.91 -11.13
C GLU A 106 -19.78 -14.83 -11.56
N ASP A 107 -20.42 -13.66 -11.40
CA ASP A 107 -21.81 -13.44 -11.77
C ASP A 107 -21.97 -12.13 -12.58
N GLU A 108 -21.90 -12.24 -13.91
CA GLU A 108 -22.33 -11.19 -14.85
C GLU A 108 -23.87 -11.13 -14.99
N ALA A 109 -24.62 -11.21 -13.89
CA ALA A 109 -26.06 -10.89 -13.85
C ALA A 109 -26.47 -10.02 -12.65
N GLY A 110 -25.57 -9.75 -11.70
CA GLY A 110 -25.83 -8.88 -10.54
C GLY A 110 -25.45 -7.42 -10.78
N GLU A 111 -26.41 -6.66 -11.32
CA GLU A 111 -26.50 -5.19 -11.41
C GLU A 111 -25.68 -4.47 -10.32
N VAL A 112 -24.62 -3.77 -10.75
CA VAL A 112 -23.71 -3.06 -9.85
C VAL A 112 -24.36 -1.74 -9.43
N GLY A 113 -24.88 -1.70 -8.20
CA GLY A 113 -24.90 -0.49 -7.38
C GLY A 113 -25.84 0.64 -7.78
N SER A 114 -27.14 0.36 -7.97
CA SER A 114 -28.16 1.38 -7.69
C SER A 114 -28.16 1.68 -6.20
N ALA A 115 -27.62 2.84 -5.81
CA ALA A 115 -27.67 3.32 -4.42
C ALA A 115 -29.13 3.35 -3.94
N LYS A 116 -29.49 2.48 -3.00
CA LYS A 116 -30.83 2.45 -2.40
C LYS A 116 -30.81 3.35 -1.17
N PRO A 117 -31.63 4.42 -1.11
CA PRO A 117 -31.66 5.34 0.03
C PRO A 117 -32.07 4.62 1.32
N LEU A 118 -31.41 5.00 2.42
CA LEU A 118 -31.79 4.65 3.78
C LEU A 118 -33.08 5.39 4.13
N GLU A 119 -34.16 4.66 4.39
CA GLU A 119 -35.30 5.18 5.15
C GLU A 119 -35.90 4.09 6.07
N PRO A 120 -36.54 4.51 7.18
CA PRO A 120 -36.48 3.83 8.47
C PRO A 120 -37.72 2.98 8.75
N GLN A 121 -37.53 1.86 9.46
CA GLN A 121 -38.63 1.06 10.00
C GLN A 121 -38.48 0.94 11.51
N VAL A 122 -39.44 1.53 12.19
CA VAL A 122 -39.63 1.59 13.63
C VAL A 122 -40.42 0.34 14.08
N GLN A 123 -40.19 -0.04 15.34
CA GLN A 123 -41.11 -0.65 16.31
C GLN A 123 -41.17 -2.18 16.54
N ASN A 124 -40.96 -2.45 17.84
CA ASN A 124 -41.56 -3.46 18.73
C ASN A 124 -40.96 -4.88 18.84
N ALA A 125 -40.09 -5.05 19.85
CA ALA A 125 -40.29 -5.79 21.12
C ALA A 125 -41.08 -7.13 21.10
N PRO A 126 -40.76 -8.15 21.94
CA PRO A 126 -40.36 -7.97 23.35
C PRO A 126 -39.22 -8.85 23.92
N GLN A 127 -38.67 -8.30 25.01
CA GLN A 127 -37.73 -8.82 26.01
C GLN A 127 -38.30 -10.02 26.82
N PRO A 128 -37.42 -10.90 27.33
CA PRO A 128 -37.28 -11.10 28.79
C PRO A 128 -35.79 -11.09 29.19
N GLU A 129 -35.30 -10.16 30.00
CA GLU A 129 -35.35 -10.07 31.47
C GLU A 129 -34.49 -11.10 32.24
N VAL A 130 -33.22 -10.70 32.46
CA VAL A 130 -32.42 -10.73 33.72
C VAL A 130 -32.21 -12.06 34.49
N ALA A 131 -30.94 -12.49 34.59
CA ALA A 131 -30.21 -12.58 35.87
C ALA A 131 -28.69 -12.84 35.66
N PRO A 132 -27.79 -12.17 36.43
CA PRO A 132 -26.33 -12.31 36.36
C PRO A 132 -25.75 -13.20 37.49
N GLN A 133 -24.61 -13.87 37.25
CA GLN A 133 -23.64 -14.50 38.21
C GLN A 133 -22.76 -15.50 37.40
N GLN A 134 -21.48 -15.83 37.63
CA GLN A 134 -20.38 -15.42 38.51
C GLN A 134 -19.09 -16.09 37.96
N VAL A 135 -17.95 -15.50 38.31
CA VAL A 135 -16.53 -15.91 38.16
C VAL A 135 -16.23 -17.40 38.41
N SER A 136 -15.31 -18.02 37.63
CA SER A 136 -14.08 -18.71 38.12
C SER A 136 -13.31 -19.54 37.07
N GLU A 137 -12.02 -19.20 36.95
CA GLU A 137 -10.80 -20.05 37.01
C GLU A 137 -10.46 -21.14 35.95
N VAL A 138 -9.40 -20.84 35.17
CA VAL A 138 -8.21 -21.64 34.78
C VAL A 138 -8.35 -23.14 34.45
N ALA A 139 -7.99 -23.53 33.21
CA ALA A 139 -6.83 -24.40 32.92
C ALA A 139 -6.83 -24.98 31.48
N ALA A 140 -5.60 -25.13 30.96
CA ALA A 140 -5.14 -26.05 29.92
C ALA A 140 -5.43 -25.71 28.43
N THR A 141 -4.33 -25.33 27.77
CA THR A 141 -4.01 -25.63 26.37
C THR A 141 -4.48 -27.02 25.93
N PRO A 142 -4.86 -27.14 24.66
CA PRO A 142 -4.08 -28.00 23.77
C PRO A 142 -3.66 -27.27 22.51
N GLU A 143 -2.40 -27.48 22.14
CA GLU A 143 -1.85 -27.18 20.83
C GLU A 143 -2.76 -27.78 19.74
N THR A 144 -3.09 -26.99 18.72
CA THR A 144 -3.52 -27.53 17.43
C THR A 144 -2.67 -26.88 16.35
N VAL A 145 -1.76 -27.70 15.85
CA VAL A 145 -0.99 -27.54 14.63
C VAL A 145 -1.94 -27.19 13.49
N THR A 146 -1.74 -26.05 12.83
CA THR A 146 -2.23 -25.82 11.47
C THR A 146 -1.11 -25.21 10.66
N GLN A 147 -0.66 -25.94 9.65
CA GLN A 147 0.33 -25.57 8.63
C GLN A 147 -0.38 -25.73 7.27
N PRO A 148 0.16 -25.21 6.14
CA PRO A 148 0.28 -23.81 5.75
C PRO A 148 -0.54 -23.49 4.48
N GLY A 149 -0.98 -22.24 4.31
CA GLY A 149 -1.43 -21.67 3.02
C GLY A 149 -0.34 -20.76 2.42
N PRO A 150 -0.17 -20.71 1.09
CA PRO A 150 0.99 -20.09 0.46
C PRO A 150 0.93 -18.55 0.50
N ALA A 151 2.10 -17.98 0.74
CA ALA A 151 2.32 -16.56 0.96
C ALA A 151 2.19 -15.74 -0.32
N THR A 152 1.25 -14.80 -0.36
CA THR A 152 1.55 -13.51 -0.99
C THR A 152 2.71 -12.89 -0.23
N SER A 153 3.74 -12.41 -0.92
CA SER A 153 4.90 -11.75 -0.32
C SER A 153 4.52 -10.44 0.38
N VAL A 154 3.83 -10.55 1.51
CA VAL A 154 3.98 -9.63 2.63
C VAL A 154 5.43 -9.80 3.05
N THR A 155 6.19 -8.71 3.14
CA THR A 155 7.55 -8.80 3.66
C THR A 155 7.43 -9.16 5.13
N SER A 156 7.32 -10.46 5.45
CA SER A 156 7.11 -10.97 6.81
C SER A 156 8.14 -10.32 7.71
N ILE A 157 7.68 -9.34 8.48
CA ILE A 157 8.50 -8.62 9.44
C ILE A 157 8.85 -9.57 10.60
N GLU A 158 7.99 -10.56 10.82
CA GLU A 158 8.18 -11.71 11.68
C GLU A 158 9.49 -12.44 11.31
N GLY A 159 10.35 -12.66 12.29
CA GLY A 159 11.65 -13.31 12.12
C GLY A 159 12.79 -12.38 11.68
N LYS A 160 12.54 -11.10 11.36
CA LYS A 160 13.61 -10.17 10.99
C LYS A 160 14.42 -9.73 12.20
N MET A 161 15.74 -9.61 12.03
CA MET A 161 16.61 -9.05 13.07
C MET A 161 16.46 -7.52 13.11
N VAL A 162 16.30 -6.99 14.32
CA VAL A 162 16.14 -5.56 14.59
C VAL A 162 17.45 -5.01 15.13
N PHE A 163 18.00 -3.98 14.50
CA PHE A 163 19.25 -3.33 14.89
C PHE A 163 19.05 -1.85 15.20
N ASP A 164 19.83 -1.32 16.14
CA ASP A 164 19.91 0.12 16.39
C ASP A 164 20.88 0.85 15.42
N GLU A 165 21.02 2.17 15.59
CA GLU A 165 21.94 3.01 14.80
C GLU A 165 23.42 2.67 15.00
N ASN A 166 23.76 1.93 16.07
CA ASN A 166 25.13 1.50 16.38
C ASN A 166 25.41 0.07 15.89
N ALA A 167 24.51 -0.52 15.11
CA ALA A 167 24.55 -1.91 14.66
C ALA A 167 24.48 -2.95 15.79
N ASN A 168 23.95 -2.59 16.96
CA ASN A 168 23.62 -3.55 18.01
C ASN A 168 22.29 -4.22 17.72
N LYS A 169 22.24 -5.54 17.88
CA LYS A 169 21.01 -6.32 17.75
C LYS A 169 20.13 -6.10 18.98
N ILE A 170 18.91 -5.61 18.74
CA ILE A 170 17.92 -5.30 19.77
C ILE A 170 16.98 -6.49 20.00
N GLY A 171 16.72 -7.27 18.97
CA GLY A 171 15.89 -8.46 19.05
C GLY A 171 15.46 -9.00 17.70
N THR A 172 14.52 -9.94 17.73
CA THR A 172 13.86 -10.48 16.54
C THR A 172 12.43 -9.98 16.50
N ALA A 173 12.02 -9.40 15.37
CA ALA A 173 10.67 -8.93 15.17
C ALA A 173 9.69 -10.11 15.21
N LYS A 174 8.63 -9.98 16.00
CA LYS A 174 7.60 -11.00 16.20
C LYS A 174 6.35 -10.66 15.40
N GLN A 175 5.79 -9.47 15.61
CA GLN A 175 4.58 -9.01 14.94
C GLN A 175 4.42 -7.49 15.05
N VAL A 176 3.50 -6.92 14.27
CA VAL A 176 3.06 -5.52 14.45
C VAL A 176 1.85 -5.49 15.39
N GLY A 177 1.89 -4.59 16.38
CA GLY A 177 0.84 -4.39 17.35
C GLY A 177 0.38 -2.93 17.41
N ILE A 178 -0.67 -2.70 18.20
CA ILE A 178 -1.17 -1.38 18.54
C ILE A 178 -1.09 -1.25 20.06
N ASP A 179 -0.50 -0.18 20.56
CA ASP A 179 -0.39 0.07 22.00
C ASP A 179 -1.69 0.64 22.59
N SER A 180 -1.72 0.85 23.91
CA SER A 180 -2.88 1.42 24.63
C SER A 180 -3.24 2.85 24.24
N THR A 181 -2.37 3.54 23.50
CA THR A 181 -2.60 4.90 22.96
C THR A 181 -3.10 4.88 21.52
N GLN A 182 -3.41 3.70 20.98
CA GLN A 182 -3.76 3.47 19.57
C GLN A 182 -2.60 3.75 18.58
N SER A 183 -1.35 3.75 19.05
CA SER A 183 -0.17 3.94 18.21
C SER A 183 0.39 2.60 17.72
N MET A 184 0.84 2.54 16.47
CA MET A 184 1.48 1.34 15.91
C MET A 184 2.85 1.09 16.56
N VAL A 185 3.09 -0.15 16.97
CA VAL A 185 4.35 -0.61 17.59
C VAL A 185 4.79 -1.93 16.97
N LEU A 186 6.10 -2.14 16.86
CA LEU A 186 6.71 -3.41 16.49
C LEU A 186 7.01 -4.21 17.76
N VAL A 187 6.37 -5.37 17.91
CA VAL A 187 6.64 -6.31 18.99
C VAL A 187 7.86 -7.13 18.62
N ILE A 188 8.85 -7.17 19.51
CA ILE A 188 10.12 -7.88 19.33
C ILE A 188 10.34 -8.86 20.47
N THR A 189 11.07 -9.93 20.20
CA THR A 189 11.65 -10.81 21.23
C THR A 189 13.11 -10.42 21.41
N LYS A 190 13.48 -9.99 22.61
CA LYS A 190 14.86 -9.66 22.98
C LYS A 190 15.69 -10.93 23.13
N GLU A 191 17.01 -10.78 23.19
CA GLU A 191 17.92 -11.93 23.36
C GLU A 191 17.73 -12.67 24.69
N ASP A 192 17.19 -11.99 25.71
CA ASP A 192 16.82 -12.55 27.02
C ASP A 192 15.48 -13.34 27.00
N GLY A 193 14.83 -13.46 25.83
CA GLY A 193 13.54 -14.12 25.67
C GLY A 193 12.33 -13.28 26.11
N THR A 194 12.56 -12.09 26.67
CA THR A 194 11.51 -11.12 27.03
C THR A 194 10.97 -10.39 25.81
N GLU A 195 9.69 -10.02 25.85
CA GLU A 195 9.07 -9.22 24.81
C GLU A 195 9.35 -7.72 25.01
N GLY A 196 9.66 -7.04 23.91
CA GLY A 196 9.80 -5.59 23.84
C GLY A 196 8.85 -5.01 22.80
N SER A 197 8.55 -3.72 22.92
CA SER A 197 7.78 -2.98 21.92
C SER A 197 8.57 -1.76 21.46
N ILE A 198 8.67 -1.57 20.15
CA ILE A 198 9.36 -0.46 19.52
C ILE A 198 8.34 0.42 18.79
N PRO A 199 8.29 1.73 19.04
CA PRO A 199 7.39 2.62 18.30
C PRO A 199 7.65 2.58 16.80
N TRP A 200 6.58 2.57 15.99
CA TRP A 200 6.74 2.53 14.53
C TRP A 200 7.53 3.72 13.97
N ASN A 201 7.43 4.89 14.63
CA ASN A 201 8.16 6.10 14.27
C ASN A 201 9.69 6.00 14.45
N SER A 202 10.17 5.02 15.20
CA SER A 202 11.60 4.78 15.39
C SER A 202 12.18 3.82 14.34
N ILE A 203 11.38 3.36 13.38
CA ILE A 203 11.85 2.46 12.31
C ILE A 203 12.29 3.30 11.11
N LYS A 204 13.59 3.23 10.78
CA LYS A 204 14.20 3.97 9.67
C LYS A 204 14.05 3.24 8.33
N LYS A 205 14.22 1.91 8.34
CA LYS A 205 14.13 1.08 7.13
C LYS A 205 13.77 -0.36 7.49
N ILE A 206 12.95 -0.98 6.65
CA ILE A 206 12.59 -2.40 6.72
C ILE A 206 13.09 -3.06 5.44
N GLY A 207 13.94 -4.08 5.57
CA GLY A 207 14.48 -4.86 4.46
C GLY A 207 14.73 -6.30 4.87
N GLU A 208 15.94 -6.81 4.60
CA GLU A 208 16.40 -8.08 5.17
C GLU A 208 16.47 -8.00 6.71
N VAL A 209 16.87 -6.83 7.21
CA VAL A 209 16.89 -6.46 8.62
C VAL A 209 16.03 -5.22 8.86
N VAL A 210 15.61 -5.02 10.11
CA VAL A 210 14.90 -3.81 10.55
C VAL A 210 15.92 -2.89 11.20
N LEU A 211 16.04 -1.67 10.67
CA LEU A 211 16.93 -0.65 11.22
C LEU A 211 16.12 0.39 11.99
N LEU A 212 16.45 0.56 13.26
CA LEU A 212 15.95 1.64 14.08
C LEU A 212 16.74 2.91 13.78
N GLY A 213 16.05 4.05 13.84
CA GLY A 213 16.63 5.37 13.75
C GLY A 213 16.21 6.20 14.95
N SER A 214 16.97 7.27 15.18
CA SER A 214 16.47 8.38 15.94
C SER A 214 15.17 8.88 15.28
N PRO A 215 14.09 9.13 16.05
CA PRO A 215 12.92 9.78 15.48
C PRO A 215 13.42 11.11 14.92
N GLU A 216 13.37 11.27 13.60
CA GLU A 216 13.68 12.54 12.99
C GLU A 216 12.69 13.53 13.61
N ALA A 217 13.22 14.41 14.47
CA ALA A 217 12.40 15.34 15.22
C ALA A 217 11.52 16.05 14.20
N ALA A 218 10.20 15.93 14.37
CA ALA A 218 9.19 16.52 13.49
C ALA A 218 9.70 17.89 13.01
N PRO A 219 9.62 18.19 11.70
CA PRO A 219 10.28 19.35 11.11
C PRO A 219 9.97 20.57 11.96
N GLN A 220 10.96 21.02 12.73
CA GLN A 220 10.75 22.16 13.61
C GLN A 220 10.52 23.36 12.69
N PRO A 221 9.38 24.06 12.82
CA PRO A 221 9.10 25.22 12.00
C PRO A 221 10.27 26.20 12.15
N GLY A 222 10.89 26.54 11.02
CA GLY A 222 12.06 27.43 10.98
C GLY A 222 13.42 26.76 10.76
N LYS A 223 13.54 25.44 10.66
CA LYS A 223 14.85 24.83 10.33
C LYS A 223 15.23 25.05 8.86
N CYS A 224 16.32 25.77 8.63
CA CYS A 224 16.84 26.03 7.28
C CYS A 224 17.39 24.75 6.64
N SER A 225 16.88 24.39 5.47
CA SER A 225 17.33 23.19 4.73
C SER A 225 18.75 23.31 4.16
N SER A 226 19.30 24.52 4.08
CA SER A 226 20.64 24.75 3.50
C SER A 226 21.78 24.69 4.52
N CYS A 227 21.58 25.22 5.72
CA CYS A 227 22.63 25.25 6.76
C CYS A 227 22.22 24.55 8.07
N GLY A 228 20.97 24.11 8.20
CA GLY A 228 20.47 23.41 9.39
C GLY A 228 20.15 24.32 10.58
N PHE A 229 20.33 25.64 10.46
CA PHE A 229 20.02 26.59 11.53
C PHE A 229 18.52 26.66 11.81
N VAL A 230 18.13 26.72 13.09
CA VAL A 230 16.73 26.81 13.54
C VAL A 230 16.37 28.28 13.71
N ASN A 231 15.57 28.80 12.78
CA ASN A 231 15.13 30.19 12.72
C ASN A 231 13.86 30.40 13.53
N LYS A 232 13.61 31.64 13.94
CA LYS A 232 12.37 32.00 14.66
C LYS A 232 11.12 31.72 13.82
N GLU A 233 10.01 31.42 14.50
CA GLU A 233 8.71 31.21 13.86
C GLU A 233 8.28 32.44 13.05
N GLY A 234 8.00 32.25 11.75
CA GLY A 234 7.63 33.32 10.82
C GLY A 234 8.77 33.88 9.97
N SER A 235 10.01 33.41 10.13
CA SER A 235 11.15 33.82 9.29
C SER A 235 10.98 33.36 7.84
N LYS A 236 10.99 34.30 6.89
CA LYS A 236 10.93 34.03 5.44
C LYS A 236 12.29 33.61 4.85
N PHE A 237 13.38 33.94 5.53
CA PHE A 237 14.75 33.68 5.14
C PHE A 237 15.57 33.30 6.36
N CYS A 238 16.65 32.55 6.14
CA CYS A 238 17.55 32.11 7.18
C CYS A 238 18.43 33.24 7.71
N GLU A 239 18.40 33.43 9.02
CA GLU A 239 19.17 34.44 9.74
C GLU A 239 20.68 34.20 9.62
N GLU A 240 21.12 32.94 9.43
CA GLU A 240 22.54 32.60 9.28
C GLU A 240 23.03 32.63 7.83
N CYS A 241 22.27 32.09 6.88
CA CYS A 241 22.76 31.89 5.51
C CYS A 241 21.97 32.62 4.42
N GLY A 242 20.91 33.35 4.78
CA GLY A 242 20.10 34.14 3.85
C GLY A 242 19.21 33.33 2.90
N ASN A 243 19.30 31.99 2.89
CA ASN A 243 18.44 31.16 2.05
C ASN A 243 16.99 31.17 2.51
N LYS A 244 16.07 31.04 1.56
CA LYS A 244 14.64 30.97 1.84
C LYS A 244 14.32 29.68 2.61
N ILE A 245 13.48 29.80 3.64
CA ILE A 245 12.99 28.70 4.49
C ILE A 245 11.54 28.41 4.16
#